data_AF-A0A383U095-F1
#
_entry.id   AF-A0A383U095-F1
#
_cell.length_a   1.000
_cell.length_b   1.000
_cell.length_c   1.000
_cell.angle_alpha   90.00
_cell.angle_beta   90.00
_cell.angle_gamma   90.00
#
_symmetry.space_group_name_H-M   'P 1'
#
loop_
_entity.id
_entity.type
_entity.pdbx_description
1 polymer ?
#
loop_
_entity_poly.entity_id
_entity_poly.type
_entity_poly.pdbx_seq_one_letter_code
_entity_poly.pdbx_strand_id
1 'polypeptide(L)'
;MKKLLFSLAVLSAVAATAQVGINTDAPEATLQVKAKNTNGNTPEGILTPQVTGEALTAMLANLGAEQNGMLVYVTSPATTLTEENYTQLPDPTIANVTTPGYYRFNFDATTGNKSFVKLEPSGLQKTLDTNQLDGSTRYTSYGFVDAKRRPLITYDADGEGEIYGGNIGGIDMTIPFESTADNVGVFGLNSIGIGHDVKLKGNRSVAIGYGAEVFDPHQGNFYGLTAIGANSKAYGGHAIAIGGATAGIKDTGNHGTIAIGLSTKATGHYSTAIGSAEATGERSLAIHGVAEAEESIAISGEAKAPHGIAIGGYVDTNAPHGIAIGPGAVAYVEGGIAIGASRADERFPIMIGIESSGVPKLAMSKDGDLHVISTGAGEPETTTGIVLESPDGTAWRITVSDSGKLVVKEHVGDRP
;
A
#
# COMPACT_ATOMS: atom_id res chain seq x y z
N MET A 1 -19.05 56.89 -63.17
CA MET A 1 -19.40 55.83 -62.19
C MET A 1 -18.23 54.87 -61.87
N LYS A 2 -16.96 55.34 -61.82
CA LYS A 2 -15.79 54.48 -61.48
C LYS A 2 -15.06 54.87 -60.18
N LYS A 3 -15.43 55.99 -59.55
CA LYS A 3 -14.83 56.46 -58.29
C LYS A 3 -15.71 56.21 -57.05
N LEU A 4 -16.98 55.84 -57.22
CA LEU A 4 -17.90 55.51 -56.12
C LEU A 4 -17.93 54.01 -55.75
N LEU A 5 -17.31 53.13 -56.55
CA LEU A 5 -17.25 51.69 -56.26
C LEU A 5 -16.03 51.31 -55.41
N PHE A 6 -15.01 52.17 -55.31
CA PHE A 6 -13.80 51.88 -54.53
C PHE A 6 -13.97 52.16 -53.03
N SER A 7 -14.90 53.05 -52.66
CA SER A 7 -15.18 53.37 -51.24
C SER A 7 -16.13 52.37 -50.57
N LEU A 8 -16.95 51.63 -51.34
CA LEU A 8 -17.83 50.60 -50.78
C LEU A 8 -17.13 49.24 -50.61
N ALA A 9 -16.03 48.99 -51.35
CA ALA A 9 -15.23 47.77 -51.24
C ALA A 9 -14.21 47.79 -50.08
N VAL A 10 -13.92 48.96 -49.49
CA VAL A 10 -13.02 49.08 -48.33
C VAL A 10 -13.77 48.90 -46.99
N LEU A 11 -15.10 48.92 -47.00
CA LEU A 11 -15.91 48.78 -45.78
C LEU A 11 -16.40 47.34 -45.50
N SER A 12 -16.20 46.39 -46.42
CA SER A 12 -16.77 45.04 -46.34
C SER A 12 -15.78 43.91 -46.04
N ALA A 13 -14.52 44.21 -45.68
CA ALA A 13 -13.50 43.16 -45.48
C ALA A 13 -12.75 43.21 -44.14
N VAL A 14 -13.17 44.03 -43.17
CA VAL A 14 -12.78 43.79 -41.78
C VAL A 14 -13.93 43.04 -41.13
N ALA A 15 -13.97 41.72 -41.34
CA ALA A 15 -14.56 40.85 -40.35
C ALA A 15 -13.70 41.03 -39.09
N ALA A 16 -14.02 42.05 -38.29
CA ALA A 16 -13.40 42.28 -37.01
C ALA A 16 -13.78 41.09 -36.15
N THR A 17 -12.92 40.07 -36.14
CA THR A 17 -12.99 39.04 -35.11
C THR A 17 -12.88 39.80 -33.79
N ALA A 18 -13.81 39.61 -32.87
CA ALA A 18 -13.83 40.28 -31.57
C ALA A 18 -12.68 39.81 -30.64
N GLN A 19 -11.67 39.16 -31.20
CA GLN A 19 -10.51 38.61 -30.51
C GLN A 19 -9.42 39.66 -30.42
N VAL A 20 -8.85 39.83 -29.24
CA VAL A 20 -7.72 40.74 -28.99
C VAL A 20 -6.46 39.91 -28.82
N GLY A 21 -5.53 40.04 -29.76
CA GLY A 21 -4.18 39.49 -29.64
C GLY A 21 -3.19 40.56 -29.18
N ILE A 22 -2.39 40.28 -28.15
CA ILE A 22 -1.23 41.09 -27.76
C ILE A 22 0.02 40.27 -28.09
N ASN A 23 0.89 40.84 -28.93
CA ASN A 23 2.07 40.18 -29.53
C ASN A 23 1.74 38.91 -30.35
N THR A 24 0.53 38.82 -30.93
CA THR A 24 0.17 37.76 -31.87
C THR A 24 -0.90 38.23 -32.86
N ASP A 25 -0.69 37.97 -34.15
CA ASP A 25 -1.61 38.39 -35.21
C ASP A 25 -2.72 37.35 -35.52
N ALA A 26 -2.66 36.19 -34.85
CA ALA A 26 -3.62 35.11 -34.99
C ALA A 26 -4.04 34.60 -33.61
N PRO A 27 -4.86 35.35 -32.86
CA PRO A 27 -5.26 34.97 -31.52
C PRO A 27 -6.11 33.69 -31.49
N GLU A 28 -5.75 32.77 -30.60
CA GLU A 28 -6.45 31.48 -30.40
C GLU A 28 -7.56 31.54 -29.35
N ALA A 29 -7.75 32.69 -28.70
CA ALA A 29 -8.76 32.96 -27.69
C ALA A 29 -9.34 34.38 -27.84
N THR A 30 -10.39 34.71 -27.09
CA THR A 30 -10.97 36.07 -27.07
C THR A 30 -9.97 37.14 -26.61
N LEU A 31 -9.04 36.77 -25.71
CA LEU A 31 -7.85 37.54 -25.36
C LEU A 31 -6.65 36.58 -25.31
N GLN A 32 -5.62 36.81 -26.11
CA GLN A 32 -4.36 36.08 -26.05
C GLN A 32 -3.19 37.04 -25.87
N VAL A 33 -2.34 36.79 -24.86
CA VAL A 33 -1.10 37.55 -24.62
C VAL A 33 0.08 36.60 -24.79
N LYS A 34 0.87 36.77 -25.86
CA LYS A 34 2.11 36.00 -26.06
C LYS A 34 3.31 36.81 -25.57
N ALA A 35 4.29 36.11 -25.01
CA ALA A 35 5.58 36.71 -24.66
C ALA A 35 6.25 37.23 -25.94
N LYS A 36 6.80 38.44 -25.90
CA LYS A 36 7.54 39.01 -27.03
C LYS A 36 8.92 38.36 -27.16
N ASN A 37 9.60 38.17 -26.03
CA ASN A 37 10.88 37.48 -25.94
C ASN A 37 10.78 36.29 -24.98
N THR A 38 11.42 35.17 -25.32
CA THR A 38 11.54 33.99 -24.45
C THR A 38 12.95 33.76 -23.93
N ASN A 39 13.84 34.73 -24.16
CA ASN A 39 15.27 34.67 -23.79
C ASN A 39 15.56 35.11 -22.35
N GLY A 40 14.55 35.60 -21.61
CA GLY A 40 14.69 36.06 -20.22
C GLY A 40 15.26 37.48 -20.06
N ASN A 41 15.51 38.21 -21.16
CA ASN A 41 16.16 39.52 -21.10
C ASN A 41 15.18 40.69 -20.92
N THR A 42 13.87 40.43 -21.05
CA THR A 42 12.80 41.38 -20.77
C THR A 42 11.76 40.75 -19.86
N PRO A 43 11.24 41.46 -18.84
CA PRO A 43 10.09 40.99 -18.09
C PRO A 43 8.88 40.80 -19.03
N GLU A 44 8.29 39.62 -19.02
CA GLU A 44 7.07 39.28 -19.77
C GLU A 44 5.99 38.91 -18.76
N GLY A 45 4.76 39.40 -18.93
CA GLY A 45 3.65 39.08 -18.02
C GLY A 45 2.46 40.02 -18.15
N ILE A 46 1.44 39.79 -17.32
CA ILE A 46 0.25 40.64 -17.20
C ILE A 46 0.24 41.23 -15.79
N LEU A 47 0.26 42.56 -15.68
CA LEU A 47 -0.06 43.26 -14.44
C LEU A 47 -1.57 43.46 -14.40
N THR A 48 -2.25 42.72 -13.53
CA THR A 48 -3.68 42.97 -13.24
C THR A 48 -3.84 44.24 -12.42
N PRO A 49 -5.05 44.83 -12.35
CA PRO A 49 -5.34 45.90 -11.41
C PRO A 49 -4.86 45.55 -10.00
N GLN A 50 -4.09 46.46 -9.40
CA GLN A 50 -3.56 46.33 -8.05
C GLN A 50 -4.32 47.26 -7.11
N VAL A 51 -4.87 46.72 -6.03
CA VAL A 51 -5.75 47.46 -5.10
C VAL A 51 -5.38 47.18 -3.65
N THR A 52 -5.60 48.13 -2.76
CA THR A 52 -5.57 47.86 -1.31
C THR A 52 -6.86 47.16 -0.89
N GLY A 53 -6.86 46.51 0.27
CA GLY A 53 -8.09 45.92 0.80
C GLY A 53 -9.17 46.97 1.09
N GLU A 54 -8.79 48.21 1.43
CA GLU A 54 -9.74 49.33 1.61
C GLU A 54 -10.43 49.67 0.28
N ALA A 55 -9.67 49.76 -0.81
CA ALA A 55 -10.20 49.98 -2.15
C ALA A 55 -11.09 48.80 -2.59
N LEU A 56 -10.70 47.56 -2.27
CA LEU A 56 -11.49 46.37 -2.54
C LEU A 56 -12.83 46.39 -1.77
N THR A 57 -12.83 46.88 -0.53
CA THR A 57 -14.03 47.04 0.29
C THR A 57 -14.98 48.06 -0.34
N ALA A 58 -14.46 49.19 -0.80
CA ALA A 58 -15.25 50.21 -1.49
C ALA A 58 -15.85 49.72 -2.82
N MET A 59 -15.21 48.76 -3.50
CA MET A 59 -15.73 48.16 -4.73
C MET A 59 -16.95 47.27 -4.50
N LEU A 60 -17.15 46.75 -3.28
CA LEU A 60 -18.08 45.65 -3.01
C LEU A 60 -19.55 45.94 -3.37
N ALA A 61 -19.96 47.21 -3.23
CA ALA A 61 -21.29 47.68 -3.62
C ALA A 61 -21.57 47.55 -5.13
N ASN A 62 -20.51 47.52 -5.96
CA ASN A 62 -20.59 47.49 -7.42
C ASN A 62 -20.32 46.10 -8.01
N LEU A 63 -20.00 45.10 -7.18
CA LEU A 63 -19.71 43.74 -7.65
C LEU A 63 -20.97 42.87 -7.60
N GLY A 64 -21.25 42.15 -8.68
CA GLY A 64 -22.34 41.18 -8.79
C GLY A 64 -22.02 40.04 -9.76
N ALA A 65 -23.05 39.36 -10.25
CA ALA A 65 -22.91 38.21 -11.14
C ALA A 65 -22.00 38.47 -12.37
N GLU A 66 -22.08 39.68 -12.95
CA GLU A 66 -21.31 40.09 -14.12
C GLU A 66 -19.80 40.18 -13.87
N GLN A 67 -19.36 40.30 -12.61
CA GLN A 67 -17.94 40.33 -12.24
C GLN A 67 -17.44 38.99 -11.73
N ASN A 68 -18.27 37.94 -11.72
CA ASN A 68 -17.85 36.61 -11.26
C ASN A 68 -16.65 36.11 -12.07
N GLY A 69 -15.56 35.74 -11.38
CA GLY A 69 -14.29 35.38 -12.00
C GLY A 69 -13.30 36.53 -12.20
N MET A 70 -13.64 37.77 -11.82
CA MET A 70 -12.72 38.92 -11.87
C MET A 70 -11.44 38.65 -11.05
N LEU A 71 -10.28 38.92 -11.65
CA LEU A 71 -8.97 38.75 -11.02
C LEU A 71 -8.38 40.10 -10.63
N VAL A 72 -7.93 40.20 -9.38
CA VAL A 72 -7.25 41.40 -8.84
C VAL A 72 -6.03 40.98 -8.01
N TYR A 73 -5.01 41.84 -7.96
CA TYR A 73 -3.92 41.68 -7.03
C TYR A 73 -4.13 42.63 -5.85
N VAL A 74 -4.22 42.08 -4.64
CA VAL A 74 -4.37 42.87 -3.42
C VAL A 74 -3.00 43.13 -2.84
N THR A 75 -2.65 44.40 -2.62
CA THR A 75 -1.31 44.82 -2.15
C THR A 75 -1.19 44.86 -0.64
N SER A 76 -2.30 45.02 0.08
CA SER A 76 -2.38 45.02 1.56
C SER A 76 -3.81 44.68 2.03
N PRO A 77 -4.01 44.09 3.21
CA PRO A 77 -5.35 43.87 3.78
C PRO A 77 -6.04 45.20 4.15
N ALA A 78 -7.37 45.21 4.19
CA ALA A 78 -8.18 46.41 4.47
C ALA A 78 -8.03 46.93 5.91
N THR A 79 -7.77 46.00 6.82
CA THR A 79 -7.47 46.24 8.23
C THR A 79 -6.41 45.25 8.65
N THR A 80 -5.46 45.67 9.49
CA THR A 80 -4.56 44.74 10.16
C THR A 80 -5.39 43.96 11.18
N LEU A 81 -5.76 42.73 10.84
CA LEU A 81 -6.53 41.88 11.75
C LEU A 81 -5.63 41.44 12.92
N THR A 82 -5.85 42.03 14.09
CA THR A 82 -5.40 41.51 15.39
C THR A 82 -6.51 40.64 16.00
N GLU A 83 -6.19 39.73 16.92
CA GLU A 83 -7.20 38.91 17.63
C GLU A 83 -8.32 39.77 18.26
N GLU A 84 -8.03 41.02 18.65
CA GLU A 84 -8.96 41.96 19.27
C GLU A 84 -9.98 42.60 18.29
N ASN A 85 -9.64 42.77 17.01
CA ASN A 85 -10.44 43.53 16.04
C ASN A 85 -11.19 42.65 15.01
N TYR A 86 -11.10 41.32 15.14
CA TYR A 86 -11.70 40.37 14.20
C TYR A 86 -13.24 40.43 14.17
N THR A 87 -13.88 40.83 15.26
CA THR A 87 -15.35 40.97 15.38
C THR A 87 -15.90 42.26 14.75
N GLN A 88 -15.03 43.15 14.24
CA GLN A 88 -15.40 44.42 13.60
C GLN A 88 -15.14 44.46 12.09
N LEU A 89 -15.04 43.29 11.44
CA LEU A 89 -14.94 43.22 9.97
C LEU A 89 -16.19 43.87 9.32
N PRO A 90 -16.03 44.92 8.50
CA PRO A 90 -17.15 45.65 7.92
C PRO A 90 -18.01 44.81 6.96
N ASP A 91 -17.48 43.70 6.44
CA ASP A 91 -18.20 42.78 5.56
C ASP A 91 -17.52 41.39 5.51
N PRO A 92 -18.23 40.27 5.70
CA PRO A 92 -17.65 38.92 5.63
C PRO A 92 -17.04 38.58 4.26
N THR A 93 -17.38 39.31 3.19
CA THR A 93 -16.89 39.11 1.82
C THR A 93 -15.36 39.28 1.68
N ILE A 94 -14.75 40.14 2.50
CA ILE A 94 -13.30 40.43 2.47
C ILE A 94 -12.53 39.73 3.59
N ALA A 95 -13.19 38.93 4.44
CA ALA A 95 -12.58 38.30 5.61
C ALA A 95 -11.39 37.38 5.25
N ASN A 96 -11.33 36.88 4.02
CA ASN A 96 -10.26 36.02 3.52
C ASN A 96 -9.08 36.78 2.89
N VAL A 97 -9.14 38.11 2.80
CA VAL A 97 -8.11 38.97 2.19
C VAL A 97 -7.14 39.48 3.26
N THR A 98 -6.36 38.56 3.83
CA THR A 98 -5.50 38.85 5.00
C THR A 98 -4.03 39.08 4.64
N THR A 99 -3.63 38.80 3.40
CA THR A 99 -2.25 38.91 2.91
C THR A 99 -2.22 39.41 1.47
N PRO A 100 -1.11 40.03 1.02
CA PRO A 100 -0.95 40.39 -0.39
C PRO A 100 -1.01 39.16 -1.31
N GLY A 101 -1.57 39.32 -2.51
CA GLY A 101 -1.65 38.22 -3.49
C GLY A 101 -2.75 38.40 -4.54
N TYR A 102 -2.87 37.41 -5.44
CA TYR A 102 -3.95 37.36 -6.43
C TYR A 102 -5.23 36.80 -5.81
N TYR A 103 -6.36 37.43 -6.09
CA TYR A 103 -7.69 36.99 -5.65
C TYR A 103 -8.66 36.99 -6.82
N ARG A 104 -9.45 35.91 -6.91
CA ARG A 104 -10.59 35.78 -7.82
C ARG A 104 -11.88 36.12 -7.07
N PHE A 105 -12.67 37.04 -7.60
CA PHE A 105 -14.02 37.30 -7.11
C PHE A 105 -14.95 36.14 -7.47
N ASN A 106 -15.74 35.70 -6.50
CA ASN A 106 -16.74 34.66 -6.66
C ASN A 106 -18.12 35.19 -6.25
N PHE A 107 -19.12 34.95 -7.12
CA PHE A 107 -20.52 35.24 -6.85
C PHE A 107 -21.32 33.95 -6.96
N ASP A 108 -22.03 33.58 -5.89
CA ASP A 108 -22.96 32.46 -5.91
C ASP A 108 -24.34 32.95 -6.37
N ALA A 109 -24.74 32.54 -7.58
CA ALA A 109 -26.02 32.91 -8.17
C ALA A 109 -27.25 32.37 -7.42
N THR A 110 -27.06 31.36 -6.58
CA THR A 110 -28.15 30.72 -5.80
C THR A 110 -28.42 31.48 -4.52
N THR A 111 -27.37 31.89 -3.81
CA THR A 111 -27.46 32.53 -2.49
C THR A 111 -27.28 34.05 -2.54
N GLY A 112 -26.74 34.60 -3.63
CA GLY A 112 -26.34 36.00 -3.75
C GLY A 112 -25.04 36.32 -3.01
N ASN A 113 -24.37 35.32 -2.42
CA ASN A 113 -23.18 35.50 -1.61
C ASN A 113 -21.98 35.90 -2.47
N LYS A 114 -21.13 36.76 -1.90
CA LYS A 114 -19.91 37.28 -2.49
C LYS A 114 -18.71 36.79 -1.70
N SER A 115 -17.62 36.44 -2.37
CA SER A 115 -16.34 36.15 -1.71
C SER A 115 -15.14 36.45 -2.60
N PHE A 116 -14.02 36.80 -1.99
CA PHE A 116 -12.72 36.81 -2.65
C PHE A 116 -11.93 35.55 -2.29
N VAL A 117 -11.55 34.77 -3.30
CA VAL A 117 -10.78 33.55 -3.15
C VAL A 117 -9.35 33.82 -3.57
N LYS A 118 -8.41 33.68 -2.64
CA LYS A 118 -6.98 33.82 -2.95
C LYS A 118 -6.55 32.70 -3.89
N LEU A 119 -5.85 33.04 -4.96
CA LEU A 119 -5.21 32.07 -5.84
C LEU A 119 -3.85 31.72 -5.22
N GLU A 120 -3.85 30.67 -4.40
CA GLU A 120 -2.60 30.08 -3.90
C GLU A 120 -2.03 29.11 -4.96
N PRO A 121 -0.70 28.96 -5.07
CA PRO A 121 -0.07 28.04 -6.02
C PRO A 121 -0.43 26.56 -5.84
N SER A 122 -1.19 26.20 -4.80
CA SER A 122 -1.72 24.87 -4.57
C SER A 122 -3.21 24.98 -4.26
N GLY A 123 -4.04 24.38 -5.10
CA GLY A 123 -5.49 24.57 -5.13
C GLY A 123 -6.24 24.05 -3.91
N LEU A 124 -6.10 24.72 -2.76
CA LEU A 124 -6.91 24.49 -1.57
C LEU A 124 -7.74 25.74 -1.26
N GLN A 125 -9.06 25.58 -1.33
CA GLN A 125 -10.05 26.61 -1.08
C GLN A 125 -10.28 26.73 0.44
N LYS A 126 -9.93 27.88 1.03
CA LYS A 126 -10.31 28.22 2.40
C LYS A 126 -11.79 28.65 2.40
N THR A 127 -12.71 27.72 2.66
CA THR A 127 -14.11 28.05 2.94
C THR A 127 -14.28 28.28 4.43
N LEU A 128 -14.80 29.46 4.81
CA LEU A 128 -15.04 29.85 6.19
C LEU A 128 -16.46 29.44 6.58
N ASP A 129 -16.63 28.27 7.21
CA ASP A 129 -17.90 27.91 7.84
C ASP A 129 -17.89 28.40 9.29
N THR A 130 -18.82 29.29 9.62
CA THR A 130 -18.99 29.82 10.98
C THR A 130 -20.16 29.11 11.65
N ASN A 131 -19.91 27.97 12.29
CA ASN A 131 -20.87 27.37 13.22
C ASN A 131 -20.49 27.75 14.66
N GLN A 132 -21.33 28.60 15.25
CA GLN A 132 -21.28 28.98 16.66
C GLN A 132 -21.80 27.80 17.50
N LEU A 133 -20.90 27.11 18.19
CA LEU A 133 -21.25 26.33 19.38
C LEU A 133 -20.48 26.90 20.57
N ASP A 134 -21.24 27.35 21.56
CA ASP A 134 -20.78 27.69 22.92
C ASP A 134 -19.82 28.88 23.04
N GLY A 135 -20.13 29.99 22.35
CA GLY A 135 -19.50 31.31 22.61
C GLY A 135 -18.01 31.42 22.27
N SER A 136 -17.37 30.35 21.82
CA SER A 136 -15.98 30.32 21.37
C SER A 136 -15.93 30.19 19.84
N THR A 137 -15.30 31.16 19.18
CA THR A 137 -15.02 31.08 17.74
C THR A 137 -14.09 29.88 17.48
N ARG A 138 -14.60 28.81 16.86
CA ARG A 138 -13.78 27.67 16.45
C ARG A 138 -13.35 27.84 15.00
N TYR A 139 -12.04 27.79 14.76
CA TYR A 139 -11.46 27.80 13.42
C TYR A 139 -11.30 26.35 12.94
N THR A 140 -12.27 25.83 12.17
CA THR A 140 -12.07 24.59 11.42
C THR A 140 -11.29 24.89 10.14
N SER A 141 -9.99 24.60 10.16
CA SER A 141 -9.14 24.63 8.97
C SER A 141 -9.27 23.32 8.21
N TYR A 142 -9.91 23.33 7.05
CA TYR A 142 -9.73 22.26 6.05
C TYR A 142 -8.48 22.58 5.23
N GLY A 143 -7.31 22.33 5.81
CA GLY A 143 -6.04 22.60 5.15
C GLY A 143 -4.87 22.32 6.07
N PHE A 144 -3.80 21.76 5.48
CA PHE A 144 -2.55 21.48 6.16
C PHE A 144 -2.08 22.71 6.94
N VAL A 145 -1.92 22.53 8.25
CA VAL A 145 -1.31 23.53 9.10
C VAL A 145 0.16 23.63 8.67
N ASP A 146 0.57 24.80 8.18
CA ASP A 146 1.98 25.15 7.97
C ASP A 146 2.79 24.70 9.20
N ALA A 147 3.86 23.93 8.99
CA ALA A 147 4.71 23.40 10.05
C ALA A 147 5.29 24.49 11.00
N LYS A 148 5.16 25.78 10.66
CA LYS A 148 5.46 26.89 11.57
C LYS A 148 4.37 27.22 12.60
N ARG A 149 3.15 26.69 12.43
CA ARG A 149 2.09 26.75 13.45
C ARG A 149 1.96 25.37 14.07
N ARG A 150 2.55 25.23 15.25
CA ARG A 150 2.39 24.04 16.11
C ARG A 150 0.88 23.76 16.29
N PRO A 151 0.46 22.49 16.45
CA PRO A 151 -0.89 22.20 16.92
C PRO A 151 -1.10 23.01 18.21
N LEU A 152 -2.19 23.78 18.25
CA LEU A 152 -2.56 24.61 19.39
C LEU A 152 -2.91 23.67 20.55
N ILE A 153 -1.90 23.33 21.35
CA ILE A 153 -2.12 22.81 22.71
C ILE A 153 -2.67 24.00 23.48
N THR A 154 -3.97 23.96 23.78
CA THR A 154 -4.58 24.96 24.66
C THR A 154 -4.12 24.63 26.08
N TYR A 155 -3.40 25.56 26.69
CA TYR A 155 -3.15 25.53 28.12
C TYR A 155 -4.35 26.20 28.80
N ASP A 156 -4.90 25.57 29.81
CA ASP A 156 -5.69 26.24 30.82
C ASP A 156 -4.81 27.21 31.63
N ALA A 157 -5.47 28.17 32.30
CA ALA A 157 -4.82 29.28 33.00
C ALA A 157 -3.90 28.84 34.15
N ASP A 158 -3.91 27.56 34.50
CA ASP A 158 -3.23 26.98 35.65
C ASP A 158 -1.92 26.26 35.27
N GLY A 159 -1.60 26.15 33.97
CA GLY A 159 -0.31 25.65 33.48
C GLY A 159 -0.12 24.14 33.50
N GLU A 160 -1.16 23.37 33.84
CA GLU A 160 -1.16 21.91 33.80
C GLU A 160 -1.82 21.46 32.49
N GLY A 161 -1.04 21.12 31.47
CA GLY A 161 -1.58 20.69 30.18
C GLY A 161 -2.38 19.39 30.29
N GLU A 162 -3.69 19.50 30.51
CA GLU A 162 -4.62 18.36 30.45
C GLU A 162 -5.18 18.20 29.02
N ILE A 163 -4.94 17.03 28.43
CA ILE A 163 -5.70 16.57 27.27
C ILE A 163 -7.09 16.18 27.81
N TYR A 164 -8.09 17.06 27.64
CA TYR A 164 -9.49 16.71 27.91
C TYR A 164 -9.97 15.63 26.93
N GLY A 165 -9.72 14.37 27.28
CA GLY A 165 -10.27 13.18 26.65
C GLY A 165 -11.74 13.00 27.02
N GLY A 166 -12.59 13.93 26.62
CA GLY A 166 -14.04 13.78 26.67
C GLY A 166 -14.55 13.21 25.35
N ASN A 167 -14.85 11.90 25.32
CA ASN A 167 -15.42 11.18 24.17
C ASN A 167 -14.85 11.56 22.81
N ILE A 168 -13.60 11.15 22.55
CA ILE A 168 -13.05 11.08 21.19
C ILE A 168 -13.61 9.82 20.52
N GLY A 169 -14.91 9.88 20.20
CA GLY A 169 -15.53 8.97 19.24
C GLY A 169 -15.05 9.31 17.84
N GLY A 170 -13.85 8.84 17.49
CA GLY A 170 -13.17 9.11 16.23
C GLY A 170 -11.80 9.72 16.48
N ILE A 171 -10.77 8.89 16.52
CA ILE A 171 -9.36 9.32 16.57
C ILE A 171 -9.10 10.22 15.35
N ASP A 172 -8.85 11.51 15.59
CA ASP A 172 -8.24 12.39 14.60
C ASP A 172 -6.76 12.01 14.46
N MET A 173 -6.45 11.27 13.38
CA MET A 173 -5.09 11.02 12.92
C MET A 173 -4.43 12.34 12.52
N THR A 174 -3.51 12.82 13.34
CA THR A 174 -2.52 13.80 12.88
C THR A 174 -1.42 13.03 12.16
N ILE A 175 -1.33 13.19 10.84
CA ILE A 175 -0.27 12.69 9.97
C ILE A 175 0.71 13.85 9.72
N PRO A 176 1.92 13.88 10.32
CA PRO A 176 2.96 14.76 9.80
C PRO A 176 4.28 14.01 9.63
N PHE A 177 4.99 14.27 8.52
CA PHE A 177 6.39 14.71 8.61
C PHE A 177 6.79 15.40 7.30
N GLU A 178 7.16 16.68 7.42
CA GLU A 178 7.80 17.52 6.38
C GLU A 178 7.39 17.27 4.92
N SER A 179 6.46 18.10 4.42
CA SER A 179 6.35 18.31 2.97
C SER A 179 7.47 19.27 2.51
N THR A 180 8.67 18.73 2.31
CA THR A 180 9.39 19.13 1.10
C THR A 180 8.56 18.60 -0.08
N ALA A 181 8.53 19.31 -1.20
CA ALA A 181 7.53 19.15 -2.27
C ALA A 181 7.49 17.78 -2.98
N ASP A 182 8.18 16.75 -2.48
CA ASP A 182 8.26 15.39 -3.03
C ASP A 182 7.53 14.33 -2.17
N ASN A 183 7.02 14.66 -0.98
CA ASN A 183 6.53 13.68 0.03
C ASN A 183 5.00 13.48 0.12
N VAL A 184 4.21 13.92 -0.87
CA VAL A 184 2.74 13.73 -0.84
C VAL A 184 2.39 12.35 -1.40
N GLY A 185 2.72 11.28 -0.68
CA GLY A 185 2.54 9.90 -1.13
C GLY A 185 1.14 9.30 -0.89
N VAL A 186 0.23 10.01 -0.20
CA VAL A 186 -1.08 9.49 0.21
C VAL A 186 -2.16 9.95 -0.79
N PHE A 187 -2.61 9.05 -1.66
CA PHE A 187 -3.63 9.31 -2.68
C PHE A 187 -4.86 8.41 -2.55
N GLY A 188 -4.85 7.45 -1.61
CA GLY A 188 -5.94 6.48 -1.43
C GLY A 188 -7.17 7.07 -0.74
N LEU A 189 -8.36 6.88 -1.31
CA LEU A 189 -9.63 7.21 -0.66
C LEU A 189 -9.82 6.36 0.61
N ASN A 190 -10.21 6.97 1.73
CA ASN A 190 -10.42 6.29 3.04
C ASN A 190 -9.19 5.51 3.54
N SER A 191 -7.99 6.04 3.32
CA SER A 191 -6.73 5.37 3.65
C SER A 191 -5.99 6.02 4.83
N ILE A 192 -5.10 5.26 5.48
CA ILE A 192 -4.32 5.67 6.65
C ILE A 192 -2.83 5.58 6.32
N GLY A 193 -2.12 6.71 6.32
CA GLY A 193 -0.67 6.77 6.16
C GLY A 193 -0.01 7.35 7.40
N ILE A 194 0.96 6.66 8.02
CA ILE A 194 1.68 7.14 9.21
C ILE A 194 3.17 6.83 9.08
N GLY A 195 4.03 7.85 9.11
CA GLY A 195 5.49 7.70 9.01
C GLY A 195 6.11 8.56 7.91
N HIS A 196 7.44 8.66 7.92
CA HIS A 196 8.21 9.40 6.92
C HIS A 196 8.38 8.59 5.62
N ASP A 197 8.30 9.23 4.44
CA ASP A 197 8.36 8.60 3.10
C ASP A 197 7.31 7.48 2.87
N VAL A 198 6.12 7.63 3.46
CA VAL A 198 5.00 6.70 3.20
C VAL A 198 4.43 6.92 1.80
N LYS A 199 4.26 5.83 1.05
CA LYS A 199 3.70 5.80 -0.31
C LYS A 199 2.40 5.00 -0.29
N LEU A 200 1.24 5.67 -0.27
CA LEU A 200 -0.07 5.06 -0.11
C LEU A 200 -0.96 5.37 -1.31
N LYS A 201 -0.89 4.50 -2.33
CA LYS A 201 -1.63 4.57 -3.59
C LYS A 201 -2.66 3.44 -3.69
N GLY A 202 -3.46 3.26 -2.65
CA GLY A 202 -4.54 2.26 -2.60
C GLY A 202 -5.70 2.74 -1.74
N ASN A 203 -6.94 2.49 -2.17
CA ASN A 203 -8.14 2.87 -1.43
C ASN A 203 -8.31 1.99 -0.17
N ARG A 204 -8.96 2.49 0.89
CA ARG A 204 -9.26 1.73 2.13
C ARG A 204 -8.06 1.01 2.75
N SER A 205 -6.86 1.55 2.53
CA SER A 205 -5.61 0.87 2.84
C SER A 205 -4.88 1.53 4.00
N VAL A 206 -3.95 0.79 4.61
CA VAL A 206 -3.16 1.23 5.76
C VAL A 206 -1.67 1.10 5.41
N ALA A 207 -0.90 2.17 5.58
CA ALA A 207 0.55 2.19 5.47
C ALA A 207 1.16 2.86 6.72
N ILE A 208 1.90 2.10 7.53
CA ILE A 208 2.47 2.59 8.80
C ILE A 208 3.95 2.20 8.88
N GLY A 209 4.85 3.18 9.00
CA GLY A 209 6.29 2.98 9.15
C GLY A 209 7.11 3.79 8.15
N TYR A 210 8.40 4.01 8.47
CA TYR A 210 9.34 4.68 7.56
C TYR A 210 9.40 3.95 6.21
N GLY A 211 9.16 4.64 5.11
CA GLY A 211 9.25 4.06 3.77
C GLY A 211 8.18 2.98 3.46
N ALA A 212 7.13 2.87 4.28
CA ALA A 212 6.06 1.89 4.03
C ALA A 212 5.33 2.21 2.72
N GLU A 213 5.08 1.20 1.90
CA GLU A 213 4.51 1.35 0.58
C GLU A 213 3.28 0.44 0.39
N VAL A 214 2.19 1.05 -0.04
CA VAL A 214 0.98 0.41 -0.52
C VAL A 214 0.71 0.88 -1.93
N PHE A 215 0.51 -0.04 -2.86
CA PHE A 215 0.16 0.27 -4.23
C PHE A 215 -0.88 -0.69 -4.78
N ASP A 216 -2.05 -0.16 -5.13
CA ASP A 216 -3.08 -0.89 -5.86
C ASP A 216 -3.09 -0.44 -7.33
N PRO A 217 -2.76 -1.34 -8.29
CA PRO A 217 -2.86 -1.02 -9.71
C PRO A 217 -4.31 -0.91 -10.19
N HIS A 218 -5.31 -1.43 -9.45
CA HIS A 218 -6.72 -1.32 -9.81
C HIS A 218 -7.30 0.01 -9.33
N GLN A 219 -7.05 1.05 -10.11
CA GLN A 219 -7.66 2.37 -9.94
C GLN A 219 -9.19 2.27 -10.13
N GLY A 220 -9.94 1.92 -9.07
CA GLY A 220 -11.40 1.85 -9.08
C GLY A 220 -12.05 0.79 -8.19
N ASN A 221 -11.31 -0.24 -7.77
CA ASN A 221 -11.82 -1.23 -6.82
C ASN A 221 -11.45 -0.87 -5.38
N PHE A 222 -12.28 -1.26 -4.42
CA PHE A 222 -12.12 -0.94 -3.00
C PHE A 222 -11.33 -2.02 -2.25
N TYR A 223 -10.15 -2.38 -2.73
CA TYR A 223 -9.31 -3.37 -2.06
C TYR A 223 -8.56 -2.73 -0.90
N GLY A 224 -8.77 -3.22 0.32
CA GLY A 224 -8.01 -2.77 1.49
C GLY A 224 -6.68 -3.51 1.59
N LEU A 225 -5.57 -2.80 1.44
CA LEU A 225 -4.21 -3.32 1.61
C LEU A 225 -3.65 -2.85 2.95
N THR A 226 -2.71 -3.60 3.52
CA THR A 226 -2.06 -3.25 4.78
C THR A 226 -0.55 -3.42 4.67
N ALA A 227 0.21 -2.36 4.90
CA ALA A 227 1.66 -2.37 5.03
C ALA A 227 2.04 -1.75 6.38
N ILE A 228 2.57 -2.54 7.32
CA ILE A 228 2.95 -2.08 8.66
C ILE A 228 4.39 -2.51 8.97
N GLY A 229 5.30 -1.54 9.07
CA GLY A 229 6.71 -1.76 9.37
C GLY A 229 7.61 -0.86 8.52
N ALA A 230 8.86 -0.68 8.95
CA ALA A 230 9.82 0.06 8.14
C ALA A 230 10.05 -0.67 6.81
N ASN A 231 9.86 0.02 5.69
CA ASN A 231 9.98 -0.49 4.32
C ASN A 231 9.04 -1.66 3.99
N SER A 232 7.95 -1.85 4.75
CA SER A 232 6.92 -2.85 4.45
C SER A 232 6.24 -2.51 3.12
N LYS A 233 5.94 -3.51 2.29
CA LYS A 233 5.40 -3.33 0.94
C LYS A 233 4.19 -4.21 0.69
N ALA A 234 3.02 -3.62 0.45
CA ALA A 234 1.82 -4.35 0.08
C ALA A 234 1.34 -3.94 -1.33
N TYR A 235 1.19 -4.93 -2.21
CA TYR A 235 0.86 -4.73 -3.62
C TYR A 235 -0.21 -5.69 -4.11
N GLY A 236 -1.08 -5.20 -4.99
CA GLY A 236 -2.20 -5.99 -5.51
C GLY A 236 -3.30 -6.19 -4.44
N GLY A 237 -4.55 -6.31 -4.88
CA GLY A 237 -5.70 -6.16 -3.98
C GLY A 237 -5.71 -7.17 -2.82
N HIS A 238 -5.93 -6.68 -1.59
CA HIS A 238 -6.00 -7.43 -0.32
C HIS A 238 -4.67 -7.91 0.28
N ALA A 239 -3.53 -7.42 -0.20
CA ALA A 239 -2.23 -7.80 0.36
C ALA A 239 -2.02 -7.27 1.81
N ILE A 240 -1.40 -8.11 2.65
CA ILE A 240 -0.99 -7.79 4.02
C ILE A 240 0.52 -8.00 4.16
N ALA A 241 1.27 -6.92 4.35
CA ALA A 241 2.69 -6.93 4.66
C ALA A 241 2.93 -6.37 6.06
N ILE A 242 3.52 -7.16 6.96
CA ILE A 242 3.82 -6.75 8.33
C ILE A 242 5.29 -7.05 8.65
N GLY A 243 5.99 -6.11 9.28
CA GLY A 243 7.46 -6.09 9.33
C GLY A 243 8.03 -5.60 8.01
N GLY A 244 9.36 -5.60 7.83
CA GLY A 244 10.03 -5.27 6.56
C GLY A 244 9.74 -6.25 5.40
N ALA A 245 8.52 -6.78 5.33
CA ALA A 245 8.03 -7.77 4.41
C ALA A 245 7.54 -7.16 3.09
N THR A 246 7.46 -8.00 2.07
CA THR A 246 6.82 -7.70 0.78
C THR A 246 5.71 -8.70 0.51
N ALA A 247 4.47 -8.21 0.43
CA ALA A 247 3.29 -8.97 0.05
C ALA A 247 2.78 -8.50 -1.32
N GLY A 248 2.68 -9.44 -2.25
CA GLY A 248 2.20 -9.24 -3.62
C GLY A 248 3.21 -8.59 -4.56
N ILE A 249 2.74 -8.30 -5.77
CA ILE A 249 3.50 -7.67 -6.86
C ILE A 249 2.71 -6.50 -7.46
N LYS A 250 3.41 -5.55 -8.09
CA LYS A 250 2.82 -4.36 -8.73
C LYS A 250 2.19 -4.68 -10.10
N ASP A 251 1.36 -5.71 -10.14
CA ASP A 251 0.68 -6.19 -11.35
C ASP A 251 -0.84 -6.23 -11.16
N THR A 252 -1.57 -6.08 -12.26
CA THR A 252 -3.02 -6.25 -12.31
C THR A 252 -3.38 -7.71 -12.12
N GLY A 253 -3.87 -8.05 -10.93
CA GLY A 253 -4.39 -9.37 -10.57
C GLY A 253 -4.88 -9.41 -9.13
N ASN A 254 -5.61 -10.47 -8.75
CA ASN A 254 -6.09 -10.64 -7.37
C ASN A 254 -4.93 -11.14 -6.49
N HIS A 255 -4.50 -10.38 -5.49
CA HIS A 255 -3.35 -10.71 -4.63
C HIS A 255 -3.70 -10.55 -3.14
N GLY A 256 -4.55 -11.45 -2.62
CA GLY A 256 -4.77 -11.65 -1.18
C GLY A 256 -3.58 -12.35 -0.51
N THR A 257 -2.39 -11.79 -0.68
CA THR A 257 -1.14 -12.33 -0.16
C THR A 257 -0.90 -11.86 1.27
N ILE A 258 -0.21 -12.69 2.05
CA ILE A 258 0.14 -12.38 3.43
C ILE A 258 1.63 -12.59 3.61
N ALA A 259 2.38 -11.55 3.97
CA ALA A 259 3.79 -11.62 4.30
C ALA A 259 4.04 -11.00 5.69
N ILE A 260 4.58 -11.77 6.63
CA ILE A 260 4.77 -11.33 8.02
C ILE A 260 6.21 -11.63 8.49
N GLY A 261 7.03 -10.60 8.68
CA GLY A 261 8.40 -10.66 9.22
C GLY A 261 9.36 -9.60 8.63
N LEU A 262 10.60 -9.53 9.11
CA LEU A 262 11.58 -8.47 8.74
C LEU A 262 12.15 -8.63 7.31
N SER A 263 12.05 -9.80 6.71
CA SER A 263 12.62 -10.11 5.38
C SER A 263 11.79 -11.19 4.68
N THR A 264 10.47 -11.06 4.80
CA THR A 264 9.50 -12.05 4.33
C THR A 264 8.95 -11.65 2.98
N LYS A 265 8.73 -12.62 2.09
CA LYS A 265 8.24 -12.35 0.74
C LYS A 265 7.11 -13.31 0.39
N ALA A 266 5.92 -12.79 0.11
CA ALA A 266 4.80 -13.57 -0.43
C ALA A 266 4.37 -12.93 -1.76
N THR A 267 4.81 -13.47 -2.89
CA THR A 267 4.57 -12.88 -4.22
C THR A 267 3.73 -13.74 -5.16
N GLY A 268 3.45 -15.00 -4.80
CA GLY A 268 2.49 -15.81 -5.54
C GLY A 268 1.05 -15.40 -5.25
N HIS A 269 0.12 -15.56 -6.19
CA HIS A 269 -1.29 -15.25 -5.97
C HIS A 269 -1.85 -16.02 -4.76
N TYR A 270 -2.48 -15.34 -3.80
CA TYR A 270 -3.00 -15.93 -2.55
C TYR A 270 -1.95 -16.70 -1.72
N SER A 271 -0.66 -16.40 -1.90
CA SER A 271 0.41 -17.01 -1.12
C SER A 271 0.48 -16.42 0.30
N THR A 272 1.00 -17.22 1.24
CA THR A 272 1.27 -16.81 2.62
C THR A 272 2.71 -17.12 3.00
N ALA A 273 3.46 -16.11 3.46
CA ALA A 273 4.81 -16.25 3.98
C ALA A 273 4.91 -15.68 5.41
N ILE A 274 5.46 -16.45 6.35
CA ILE A 274 5.60 -16.05 7.76
C ILE A 274 7.01 -16.35 8.26
N GLY A 275 7.64 -15.37 8.93
CA GLY A 275 9.00 -15.46 9.44
C GLY A 275 10.04 -15.21 8.34
N SER A 276 11.20 -15.85 8.43
CA SER A 276 12.21 -15.78 7.35
C SER A 276 11.79 -16.70 6.20
N ALA A 277 10.83 -16.26 5.39
CA ALA A 277 10.14 -17.11 4.43
C ALA A 277 9.92 -16.44 3.06
N GLU A 278 9.88 -17.27 2.01
CA GLU A 278 9.56 -16.88 0.63
C GLU A 278 8.47 -17.79 0.06
N ALA A 279 7.31 -17.25 -0.27
CA ALA A 279 6.19 -17.94 -0.92
C ALA A 279 5.94 -17.30 -2.30
N THR A 280 6.54 -17.85 -3.35
CA THR A 280 6.47 -17.31 -4.72
C THR A 280 5.48 -18.06 -5.60
N GLY A 281 5.13 -19.30 -5.25
CA GLY A 281 4.12 -20.09 -5.96
C GLY A 281 2.70 -19.61 -5.71
N GLU A 282 1.80 -19.79 -6.69
CA GLU A 282 0.37 -19.55 -6.50
C GLU A 282 -0.18 -20.44 -5.37
N ARG A 283 -1.01 -19.88 -4.48
CA ARG A 283 -1.65 -20.58 -3.36
C ARG A 283 -0.67 -21.32 -2.44
N SER A 284 0.59 -20.88 -2.43
CA SER A 284 1.66 -21.49 -1.64
C SER A 284 1.70 -20.99 -0.19
N LEU A 285 2.24 -21.81 0.72
CA LEU A 285 2.43 -21.48 2.13
C LEU A 285 3.91 -21.69 2.51
N ALA A 286 4.57 -20.65 3.01
CA ALA A 286 5.93 -20.72 3.54
C ALA A 286 6.00 -20.23 5.00
N ILE A 287 6.54 -21.04 5.90
CA ILE A 287 6.81 -20.68 7.30
C ILE A 287 8.26 -20.97 7.62
N HIS A 288 9.08 -19.92 7.79
CA HIS A 288 10.55 -20.04 7.91
C HIS A 288 11.21 -20.89 6.80
N GLY A 289 10.60 -20.97 5.61
CA GLY A 289 11.01 -21.83 4.51
C GLY A 289 10.73 -21.18 3.15
N VAL A 290 10.85 -21.97 2.08
CA VAL A 290 10.73 -21.49 0.71
C VAL A 290 9.72 -22.35 -0.07
N ALA A 291 8.61 -21.76 -0.48
CA ALA A 291 7.57 -22.41 -1.27
C ALA A 291 7.51 -21.78 -2.68
N GLU A 292 8.19 -22.42 -3.63
CA GLU A 292 8.44 -21.85 -4.97
C GLU A 292 7.36 -22.19 -5.99
N ALA A 293 6.67 -23.32 -5.80
CA ALA A 293 5.73 -23.86 -6.77
C ALA A 293 4.26 -23.67 -6.38
N GLU A 294 3.36 -23.80 -7.35
CA GLU A 294 1.92 -23.74 -7.12
C GLU A 294 1.45 -24.78 -6.10
N GLU A 295 0.54 -24.36 -5.21
CA GLU A 295 -0.06 -25.18 -4.14
C GLU A 295 0.98 -25.87 -3.25
N SER A 296 2.19 -25.35 -3.18
CA SER A 296 3.27 -25.94 -2.37
C SER A 296 3.24 -25.44 -0.93
N ILE A 297 3.69 -26.29 0.00
CA ILE A 297 3.76 -26.01 1.43
C ILE A 297 5.19 -26.24 1.90
N ALA A 298 5.83 -25.21 2.45
CA ALA A 298 7.17 -25.27 3.01
C ALA A 298 7.18 -24.78 4.47
N ILE A 299 7.59 -25.63 5.40
CA ILE A 299 7.77 -25.27 6.80
C ILE A 299 9.20 -25.62 7.19
N SER A 300 10.07 -24.61 7.29
CA SER A 300 11.52 -24.77 7.50
C SER A 300 12.27 -25.54 6.41
N GLY A 301 11.60 -25.88 5.31
CA GLY A 301 12.16 -26.59 4.15
C GLY A 301 11.95 -25.83 2.84
N GLU A 302 12.16 -26.51 1.71
CA GLU A 302 12.08 -25.98 0.36
C GLU A 302 11.14 -26.82 -0.51
N ALA A 303 9.99 -26.27 -0.87
CA ALA A 303 9.01 -26.90 -1.74
C ALA A 303 9.13 -26.36 -3.17
N LYS A 304 9.93 -27.05 -4.00
CA LYS A 304 10.34 -26.61 -5.35
C LYS A 304 9.41 -27.06 -6.48
N ALA A 305 8.51 -27.99 -6.21
CA ALA A 305 7.62 -28.59 -7.22
C ALA A 305 6.13 -28.47 -6.84
N PRO A 306 5.21 -28.46 -7.82
CA PRO A 306 3.78 -28.22 -7.58
C PRO A 306 3.16 -29.25 -6.63
N HIS A 307 2.25 -28.80 -5.76
CA HIS A 307 1.61 -29.63 -4.73
C HIS A 307 2.60 -30.33 -3.78
N GLY A 308 3.85 -29.84 -3.71
CA GLY A 308 4.89 -30.39 -2.85
C GLY A 308 4.73 -29.97 -1.39
N ILE A 309 5.00 -30.88 -0.46
CA ILE A 309 4.98 -30.62 0.99
C ILE A 309 6.39 -30.86 1.56
N ALA A 310 7.08 -29.80 1.96
CA ALA A 310 8.42 -29.84 2.56
C ALA A 310 8.35 -29.37 4.02
N ILE A 311 8.53 -30.26 4.99
CA ILE A 311 8.45 -29.93 6.42
C ILE A 311 9.72 -30.38 7.15
N GLY A 312 10.52 -29.43 7.62
CA GLY A 312 11.74 -29.65 8.38
C GLY A 312 12.97 -28.99 7.74
N GLY A 313 14.03 -28.83 8.53
CA GLY A 313 15.28 -28.23 8.06
C GLY A 313 15.97 -29.06 6.98
N TYR A 314 16.44 -28.40 5.91
CA TYR A 314 17.13 -29.04 4.78
C TYR A 314 16.27 -30.06 4.02
N VAL A 315 14.96 -29.83 3.93
CA VAL A 315 14.01 -30.69 3.21
C VAL A 315 13.76 -30.15 1.81
N ASP A 316 13.71 -31.04 0.82
CA ASP A 316 13.43 -30.70 -0.57
C ASP A 316 12.29 -31.55 -1.16
N THR A 317 11.27 -30.91 -1.76
CA THR A 317 10.35 -31.60 -2.69
C THR A 317 10.64 -31.16 -4.12
N ASN A 318 11.36 -31.99 -4.86
CA ASN A 318 11.86 -31.69 -6.21
C ASN A 318 10.94 -32.17 -7.33
N ALA A 319 9.93 -32.99 -7.01
CA ALA A 319 8.98 -33.53 -7.97
C ALA A 319 7.53 -33.25 -7.55
N PRO A 320 6.59 -33.16 -8.51
CA PRO A 320 5.19 -32.83 -8.21
C PRO A 320 4.54 -33.82 -7.25
N HIS A 321 3.59 -33.35 -6.43
CA HIS A 321 2.87 -34.18 -5.46
C HIS A 321 3.77 -34.88 -4.42
N GLY A 322 5.05 -34.48 -4.31
CA GLY A 322 5.99 -35.05 -3.37
C GLY A 322 5.71 -34.62 -1.93
N ILE A 323 5.90 -35.52 -0.97
CA ILE A 323 5.80 -35.26 0.46
C ILE A 323 7.15 -35.59 1.08
N ALA A 324 7.82 -34.60 1.66
CA ALA A 324 9.07 -34.76 2.39
C ALA A 324 8.93 -34.15 3.79
N ILE A 325 9.07 -34.98 4.82
CA ILE A 325 8.87 -34.57 6.22
C ILE A 325 10.02 -35.09 7.07
N GLY A 326 10.71 -34.21 7.80
CA GLY A 326 11.84 -34.55 8.68
C GLY A 326 13.18 -34.07 8.15
N PRO A 327 14.18 -33.83 9.01
CA PRO A 327 15.41 -33.15 8.63
C PRO A 327 16.14 -33.89 7.51
N GLY A 328 16.46 -33.20 6.41
CA GLY A 328 17.16 -33.80 5.27
C GLY A 328 16.31 -34.73 4.38
N ALA A 329 14.99 -34.80 4.59
CA ALA A 329 14.10 -35.59 3.74
C ALA A 329 14.05 -35.04 2.31
N VAL A 330 14.00 -35.91 1.30
CA VAL A 330 13.90 -35.49 -0.10
C VAL A 330 12.93 -36.36 -0.90
N ALA A 331 12.01 -35.72 -1.64
CA ALA A 331 11.16 -36.38 -2.62
C ALA A 331 11.62 -36.06 -4.06
N TYR A 332 12.23 -37.04 -4.74
CA TYR A 332 12.77 -36.90 -6.11
C TYR A 332 11.80 -37.35 -7.21
N VAL A 333 10.77 -38.10 -6.86
CA VAL A 333 9.82 -38.68 -7.82
C VAL A 333 8.41 -38.15 -7.59
N GLU A 334 7.62 -38.14 -8.66
CA GLU A 334 6.23 -37.70 -8.61
C GLU A 334 5.43 -38.56 -7.62
N GLY A 335 4.71 -37.91 -6.70
CA GLY A 335 3.98 -38.59 -5.63
C GLY A 335 4.87 -39.28 -4.59
N GLY A 336 6.18 -39.05 -4.61
CA GLY A 336 7.13 -39.65 -3.69
C GLY A 336 6.93 -39.17 -2.25
N ILE A 337 6.99 -40.09 -1.28
CA ILE A 337 6.79 -39.81 0.15
C ILE A 337 8.05 -40.18 0.93
N ALA A 338 8.76 -39.19 1.45
CA ALA A 338 9.92 -39.35 2.33
C ALA A 338 9.58 -38.84 3.73
N ILE A 339 9.67 -39.68 4.75
CA ILE A 339 9.41 -39.32 6.15
C ILE A 339 10.62 -39.71 7.02
N GLY A 340 11.15 -38.77 7.79
CA GLY A 340 12.46 -38.85 8.42
C GLY A 340 13.57 -38.51 7.42
N ALA A 341 14.83 -38.53 7.87
CA ALA A 341 16.00 -38.22 7.06
C ALA A 341 16.23 -39.28 5.97
N SER A 342 15.41 -39.25 4.92
CA SER A 342 15.24 -40.32 3.94
C SER A 342 14.96 -39.74 2.55
N ARG A 343 15.09 -40.58 1.51
CA ARG A 343 14.88 -40.17 0.13
C ARG A 343 13.83 -41.07 -0.54
N ALA A 344 12.83 -40.43 -1.13
CA ALA A 344 11.91 -41.10 -2.04
C ALA A 344 12.47 -40.98 -3.46
N ASP A 345 12.82 -42.12 -4.06
CA ASP A 345 13.45 -42.23 -5.38
C ASP A 345 12.70 -43.23 -6.28
N GLU A 346 13.22 -43.48 -7.49
CA GLU A 346 12.60 -44.39 -8.45
C GLU A 346 12.48 -45.83 -7.95
N ARG A 347 13.35 -46.26 -7.04
CA ARG A 347 13.33 -47.61 -6.49
C ARG A 347 12.32 -47.70 -5.35
N PHE A 348 12.32 -46.72 -4.47
CA PHE A 348 11.47 -46.63 -3.29
C PHE A 348 10.73 -45.28 -3.28
N PRO A 349 9.60 -45.18 -4.01
CA PRO A 349 8.79 -43.96 -4.02
C PRO A 349 8.18 -43.63 -2.66
N ILE A 350 8.03 -44.60 -1.75
CA ILE A 350 7.68 -44.34 -0.34
C ILE A 350 8.82 -44.82 0.54
N MET A 351 9.31 -43.94 1.40
CA MET A 351 10.42 -44.18 2.30
C MET A 351 10.11 -43.53 3.65
N ILE A 352 10.15 -44.33 4.73
CA ILE A 352 9.92 -43.88 6.10
C ILE A 352 11.05 -44.38 6.97
N GLY A 353 11.81 -43.47 7.58
CA GLY A 353 12.91 -43.76 8.48
C GLY A 353 14.08 -42.82 8.29
N ILE A 354 15.25 -43.25 8.74
CA ILE A 354 16.51 -42.51 8.62
C ILE A 354 17.42 -43.32 7.71
N GLU A 355 17.96 -42.71 6.67
CA GLU A 355 19.04 -43.24 5.84
C GLU A 355 20.37 -43.17 6.58
N SER A 356 20.45 -43.90 7.69
CA SER A 356 21.66 -44.15 8.44
C SER A 356 21.93 -45.66 8.48
N SER A 357 23.20 -46.04 8.56
CA SER A 357 23.57 -47.42 8.89
C SER A 357 23.12 -47.74 10.31
N GLY A 358 22.55 -48.92 10.53
CA GLY A 358 22.10 -49.38 11.84
C GLY A 358 20.61 -49.13 12.13
N VAL A 359 19.90 -48.41 11.24
CA VAL A 359 18.53 -47.95 11.52
C VAL A 359 17.52 -48.68 10.63
N PRO A 360 16.50 -49.34 11.22
CA PRO A 360 15.44 -49.96 10.45
C PRO A 360 14.61 -48.89 9.75
N LYS A 361 14.18 -49.21 8.53
CA LYS A 361 13.40 -48.30 7.69
C LYS A 361 12.33 -49.06 6.91
N LEU A 362 11.20 -48.40 6.68
CA LEU A 362 10.07 -48.93 5.92
C LEU A 362 10.10 -48.29 4.53
N ALA A 363 9.99 -49.10 3.49
CA ALA A 363 9.94 -48.59 2.13
C ALA A 363 8.86 -49.32 1.34
N MET A 364 8.20 -48.64 0.40
CA MET A 364 7.39 -49.28 -0.62
C MET A 364 8.14 -49.16 -1.95
N SER A 365 8.30 -50.27 -2.65
CA SER A 365 8.92 -50.27 -3.98
C SER A 365 7.96 -49.69 -5.03
N LYS A 366 8.50 -49.29 -6.18
CA LYS A 366 7.68 -48.90 -7.34
C LYS A 366 6.72 -49.99 -7.83
N ASP A 367 7.02 -51.25 -7.50
CA ASP A 367 6.22 -52.42 -7.90
C ASP A 367 5.12 -52.72 -6.86
N GLY A 368 5.05 -51.95 -5.77
CA GLY A 368 4.03 -52.06 -4.72
C GLY A 368 4.43 -52.96 -3.54
N ASP A 369 5.67 -53.46 -3.52
CA ASP A 369 6.14 -54.33 -2.44
C ASP A 369 6.50 -53.52 -1.20
N LEU A 370 6.08 -53.99 -0.03
CA LEU A 370 6.51 -53.42 1.25
C LEU A 370 7.84 -54.04 1.69
N HIS A 371 8.85 -53.20 1.86
CA HIS A 371 10.18 -53.54 2.35
C HIS A 371 10.35 -53.05 3.79
N VAL A 372 10.82 -53.96 4.65
CA VAL A 372 11.34 -53.65 5.98
C VAL A 372 12.85 -53.82 5.91
N ILE A 373 13.59 -52.72 5.81
CA ILE A 373 15.03 -52.73 5.52
C ILE A 373 15.80 -52.52 6.83
N SER A 374 16.63 -53.49 7.19
CA SER A 374 17.64 -53.36 8.26
C SER A 374 18.99 -53.03 7.61
N THR A 375 19.62 -51.91 7.94
CA THR A 375 21.04 -51.72 7.64
C THR A 375 21.81 -52.17 8.89
N GLY A 376 22.39 -53.36 8.90
CA GLY A 376 23.11 -53.84 10.09
C GLY A 376 24.33 -52.96 10.40
N ALA A 377 24.44 -52.45 11.64
CA ALA A 377 25.69 -51.98 12.20
C ALA A 377 26.19 -53.04 13.19
N GLY A 378 26.97 -54.01 12.71
CA GLY A 378 27.90 -54.81 13.51
C GLY A 378 27.38 -55.71 14.65
N GLU A 379 26.10 -55.66 15.04
CA GLU A 379 25.53 -56.50 16.11
C GLU A 379 24.73 -57.68 15.50
N PRO A 380 25.02 -58.96 15.83
CA PRO A 380 24.42 -60.13 15.17
C PRO A 380 22.92 -60.38 15.40
N GLU A 381 22.20 -59.53 16.12
CA GLU A 381 20.86 -59.87 16.65
C GLU A 381 19.73 -58.89 16.29
N THR A 382 20.00 -57.72 15.68
CA THR A 382 18.92 -56.80 15.29
C THR A 382 18.32 -57.19 13.93
N THR A 383 17.60 -58.31 13.89
CA THR A 383 16.76 -58.66 12.74
C THR A 383 15.51 -57.79 12.73
N THR A 384 15.47 -56.82 11.82
CA THR A 384 14.24 -56.06 11.56
C THR A 384 13.20 -57.01 10.96
N GLY A 385 11.98 -56.97 11.49
CA GLY A 385 10.90 -57.87 11.09
C GLY A 385 9.53 -57.28 11.38
N ILE A 386 8.48 -57.98 10.96
CA ILE A 386 7.10 -57.58 11.21
C ILE A 386 6.62 -58.28 12.48
N VAL A 387 6.07 -57.54 13.45
CA VAL A 387 5.43 -58.10 14.64
C VAL A 387 3.92 -58.13 14.43
N LEU A 388 3.30 -59.29 14.67
CA LEU A 388 1.87 -59.49 14.66
C LEU A 388 1.43 -59.86 16.08
N GLU A 389 0.45 -59.15 16.65
CA GLU A 389 -0.10 -59.45 17.98
C GLU A 389 -1.55 -59.93 17.85
N SER A 390 -1.90 -61.02 18.53
CA SER A 390 -3.29 -61.49 18.64
C SER A 390 -4.03 -60.81 19.80
N PRO A 391 -5.38 -60.80 19.78
CA PRO A 391 -6.17 -60.21 20.85
C PRO A 391 -5.95 -60.80 22.24
N ASP A 392 -5.39 -62.02 22.34
CA ASP A 392 -5.03 -62.68 23.59
C ASP A 392 -3.65 -62.26 24.14
N GLY A 393 -2.95 -61.37 23.42
CA GLY A 393 -1.63 -60.85 23.79
C GLY A 393 -0.45 -61.66 23.28
N THR A 394 -0.67 -62.76 22.54
CA THR A 394 0.42 -63.50 21.90
C THR A 394 0.99 -62.69 20.74
N ALA A 395 2.32 -62.62 20.63
CA ALA A 395 2.98 -61.89 19.55
C ALA A 395 3.83 -62.85 18.69
N TRP A 396 3.94 -62.59 17.40
CA TRP A 396 4.83 -63.30 16.47
C TRP A 396 5.70 -62.32 15.72
N ARG A 397 7.00 -62.59 15.62
CA ARG A 397 7.92 -61.83 14.77
C ARG A 397 8.25 -62.63 13.51
N ILE A 398 8.01 -61.99 12.36
CA ILE A 398 8.35 -62.48 11.03
C ILE A 398 9.65 -61.79 10.59
N THR A 399 10.72 -62.55 10.40
CA THR A 399 12.02 -62.06 9.92
C THR A 399 12.51 -62.87 8.73
N VAL A 400 13.54 -62.37 8.06
CA VAL A 400 14.33 -63.14 7.08
C VAL A 400 15.69 -63.38 7.71
N SER A 401 16.09 -64.64 7.85
CA SER A 401 17.41 -65.01 8.35
C SER A 401 18.51 -64.66 7.35
N ASP A 402 19.77 -64.65 7.80
CA ASP A 402 20.95 -64.46 6.92
C ASP A 402 21.02 -65.46 5.76
N SER A 403 20.39 -66.64 5.92
CA SER A 403 20.28 -67.66 4.87
C SER A 403 19.16 -67.40 3.84
N GLY A 404 18.44 -66.28 3.96
CA GLY A 404 17.32 -65.91 3.08
C GLY A 404 16.02 -66.65 3.41
N LYS A 405 15.98 -67.47 4.46
CA LYS A 405 14.76 -68.17 4.89
C LYS A 405 13.86 -67.26 5.71
N LEU A 406 12.56 -67.31 5.44
CA LEU A 406 11.54 -66.74 6.30
C LEU A 406 11.54 -67.48 7.65
N VAL A 407 11.60 -66.73 8.74
CA VAL A 407 11.57 -67.24 10.11
C VAL A 407 10.41 -66.58 10.83
N VAL A 408 9.55 -67.40 11.43
CA VAL A 408 8.47 -66.94 12.30
C VAL A 408 8.76 -67.46 13.70
N LYS A 409 8.92 -66.55 14.66
CA LYS A 409 9.13 -66.89 16.08
C LYS A 409 8.00 -66.29 16.91
N GLU A 410 7.41 -67.10 17.78
CA GLU A 410 6.53 -66.63 18.85
C GLU A 410 7.35 -65.78 19.84
N HIS A 411 6.85 -64.59 20.15
CA HIS A 411 7.45 -63.61 21.04
C HIS A 411 6.78 -63.74 22.41
N VAL A 412 7.55 -64.15 23.41
CA VAL A 412 7.07 -64.38 24.77
C VAL A 412 7.73 -63.37 25.72
N GLY A 413 6.98 -62.35 26.15
CA GLY A 413 7.26 -61.58 27.37
C GLY A 413 8.11 -60.31 27.26
N ASP A 414 8.04 -59.52 28.36
CA ASP A 414 8.27 -58.08 28.45
C ASP A 414 9.70 -57.56 28.18
N ARG A 415 9.76 -56.61 27.22
CA ARG A 415 10.72 -55.49 27.07
C ARG A 415 12.04 -55.73 26.29
N PRO A 416 12.57 -54.65 25.67
CA PRO A 416 12.79 -54.53 24.21
C PRO A 416 14.10 -55.09 23.68
#